data_AF-A0A8T2ZZD3-F1
#
_entry.id   AF-A0A8T2ZZD3-F1
#
_cell.length_a   1.000
_cell.length_b   1.000
_cell.length_c   1.000
_cell.angle_alpha   90.00
_cell.angle_beta   90.00
_cell.angle_gamma   90.00
#
_symmetry.space_group_name_H-M   'P 1'
#
loop_
_entity.id
_entity.type
_entity.pdbx_description
1 polymer ?
#
loop_
_entity_poly.entity_id
_entity_poly.type
_entity_poly.pdbx_seq_one_letter_code
_entity_poly.pdbx_strand_id
1 'polypeptide(L)'
;MSASKTLRKLAVVSPVPADIDIANSVEPFHISEIAKELNLSPKHYDLYGKYKAKVLLPVLDELEGSGDGYYVVVGGITPTPLGEGKSTTTVGLCQALGCYLPSSTITRTDFWNKRGAAGGGYSQVIPMDEFNLHLTGDIHAITAANNLLAAAIDTRIFHESTQSDKALLNRLCPPNKEGKRL
;
A
#
# COMPACT_ATOMS: atom_id res chain seq x y z
N MET A 1 -9.29 -18.77 25.78
CA MET A 1 -9.02 -18.01 24.53
C MET A 1 -9.13 -16.54 24.88
N SER A 2 -8.03 -15.79 24.82
CA SER A 2 -8.10 -14.33 25.04
C SER A 2 -8.86 -13.73 23.86
N ALA A 3 -9.90 -12.94 24.11
CA ALA A 3 -10.53 -12.15 23.06
C ALA A 3 -9.45 -11.27 22.39
N SER A 4 -9.36 -11.30 21.06
CA SER A 4 -8.50 -10.37 20.32
C SER A 4 -8.93 -8.94 20.67
N LYS A 5 -7.96 -8.10 21.00
CA LYS A 5 -8.20 -6.69 21.39
C LYS A 5 -8.56 -5.85 20.18
N THR A 6 -8.24 -6.32 18.98
CA THR A 6 -8.58 -5.63 17.72
C THR A 6 -9.90 -6.09 17.09
N LEU A 7 -10.66 -6.98 17.74
CA LEU A 7 -12.01 -7.34 17.30
C LEU A 7 -13.05 -6.33 17.81
N ARG A 8 -13.91 -5.85 16.91
CA ARG A 8 -15.03 -4.95 17.22
C ARG A 8 -16.36 -5.61 16.94
N LYS A 9 -17.29 -5.46 17.88
CA LYS A 9 -18.69 -5.75 17.61
C LYS A 9 -19.27 -4.63 16.74
N LEU A 10 -19.81 -4.99 15.57
CA LEU A 10 -20.45 -4.03 14.69
C LEU A 10 -21.75 -3.49 15.30
N ALA A 11 -21.90 -2.17 15.31
CA ALA A 11 -23.13 -1.48 15.69
C ALA A 11 -23.84 -1.00 14.43
N VAL A 12 -24.74 -1.84 13.92
CA VAL A 12 -25.44 -1.58 12.65
C VAL A 12 -26.70 -0.76 12.90
N VAL A 13 -26.88 0.32 12.14
CA VAL A 13 -28.09 1.16 12.15
C VAL A 13 -28.85 1.08 10.83
N SER A 14 -30.15 1.37 10.88
CA SER A 14 -31.07 1.41 9.72
C SER A 14 -31.85 2.74 9.72
N PRO A 15 -31.91 3.48 8.60
CA PRO A 15 -31.26 3.19 7.31
C PRO A 15 -29.73 3.23 7.39
N VAL A 16 -29.06 2.50 6.50
CA VAL A 16 -27.58 2.42 6.46
C VAL A 16 -27.02 3.82 6.15
N PRO A 17 -26.12 4.37 6.98
CA PRO A 17 -25.53 5.68 6.72
C PRO A 17 -24.60 5.66 5.50
N ALA A 18 -24.14 6.84 5.06
CA ALA A 18 -23.13 6.91 4.00
C ALA A 18 -21.80 6.28 4.47
N ASP A 19 -21.04 5.73 3.52
CA ASP A 19 -19.80 5.02 3.80
C ASP A 19 -18.80 5.83 4.63
N ILE A 20 -18.66 7.12 4.33
CA ILE A 20 -17.77 8.03 5.05
C ILE A 20 -18.24 8.31 6.48
N ASP A 21 -19.55 8.34 6.72
CA ASP A 21 -20.12 8.54 8.06
C ASP A 21 -19.85 7.31 8.93
N ILE A 22 -19.99 6.10 8.35
CA ILE A 22 -19.64 4.85 9.03
C ILE A 22 -18.15 4.85 9.37
N ALA A 23 -17.26 5.17 8.41
CA ALA A 23 -15.82 5.23 8.64
C ALA A 23 -15.44 6.22 9.75
N ASN A 24 -16.05 7.41 9.77
CA ASN A 24 -15.76 8.45 10.77
C ASN A 24 -16.41 8.18 12.14
N SER A 25 -17.41 7.30 12.21
CA SER A 25 -18.04 6.92 13.50
C SER A 25 -17.14 6.01 14.35
N VAL A 26 -16.02 5.55 13.79
CA VAL A 26 -15.17 4.50 14.36
C VAL A 26 -13.74 5.01 14.50
N GLU A 27 -13.27 5.20 15.74
CA GLU A 27 -11.87 5.58 16.00
C GLU A 27 -10.93 4.42 15.64
N PRO A 28 -10.01 4.52 14.68
CA PRO A 28 -9.16 3.39 14.29
C PRO A 28 -8.24 2.93 15.43
N PHE A 29 -7.93 1.63 15.49
CA PHE A 29 -6.90 1.16 16.42
C PHE A 29 -5.53 1.67 16.00
N HIS A 30 -4.66 1.95 16.97
CA HIS A 30 -3.26 2.23 16.65
C HIS A 30 -2.66 1.02 15.93
N ILE A 31 -1.96 1.25 14.82
CA ILE A 31 -1.51 0.15 13.94
C ILE A 31 -0.55 -0.82 14.65
N SER A 32 0.17 -0.34 15.67
CA SER A 32 1.03 -1.20 16.51
C SER A 32 0.26 -2.26 17.31
N GLU A 33 -1.02 -2.00 17.65
CA GLU A 33 -1.87 -2.98 18.32
C GLU A 33 -2.23 -4.13 17.37
N ILE A 34 -2.55 -3.80 16.12
CA ILE A 34 -2.80 -4.77 15.06
C ILE A 34 -1.51 -5.54 14.74
N ALA A 35 -0.39 -4.84 14.58
CA ALA A 35 0.91 -5.46 14.33
C ALA A 35 1.28 -6.48 15.41
N LYS A 36 1.02 -6.15 16.69
CA LYS A 36 1.27 -7.06 17.81
C LYS A 36 0.44 -8.35 17.73
N GLU A 37 -0.83 -8.27 17.32
CA GLU A 37 -1.67 -9.46 17.11
C GLU A 37 -1.21 -10.33 15.93
N LEU A 38 -0.52 -9.72 14.97
CA LEU A 38 0.15 -10.42 13.86
C LEU A 38 1.56 -10.91 14.22
N ASN A 39 1.95 -10.88 15.50
CA ASN A 39 3.31 -11.21 15.98
C ASN A 39 4.42 -10.35 15.37
N LEU A 40 4.09 -9.12 14.94
CA LEU A 40 5.07 -8.15 14.47
C LEU A 40 5.50 -7.23 15.61
N SER A 41 6.81 -7.10 15.79
CA SER A 41 7.43 -6.19 16.76
C SER A 41 7.82 -4.87 16.09
N PRO A 42 8.14 -3.81 16.86
CA PRO A 42 8.50 -2.50 16.28
C PRO A 42 9.71 -2.51 15.34
N LYS A 43 10.58 -3.54 15.37
CA LYS A 43 11.67 -3.70 14.40
C LYS A 43 11.20 -4.18 13.01
N HIS A 44 9.95 -4.62 12.87
CA HIS A 44 9.42 -5.20 11.64
C HIS A 44 8.64 -4.19 10.79
N TYR A 45 8.43 -2.96 11.26
CA TYR A 45 7.65 -1.98 10.51
C TYR A 45 8.04 -0.54 10.84
N ASP A 46 7.84 0.34 9.87
CA ASP A 46 7.92 1.79 10.03
C ASP A 46 6.52 2.39 10.09
N LEU A 47 6.28 3.25 11.09
CA LEU A 47 5.00 3.92 11.29
C LEU A 47 4.79 5.08 10.29
N TYR A 48 3.58 5.16 9.75
CA TYR A 48 3.09 6.26 8.91
C TYR A 48 1.89 6.91 9.61
N GLY A 49 2.19 7.75 10.59
CA GLY A 49 1.20 8.23 11.54
C GLY A 49 0.77 7.12 12.50
N LYS A 50 -0.42 7.26 13.08
CA LYS A 50 -0.91 6.36 14.15
C LYS A 50 -1.53 5.06 13.63
N TYR A 51 -2.13 5.10 12.43
CA TYR A 51 -3.04 4.06 11.96
C TYR A 51 -2.53 3.32 10.72
N LYS A 52 -1.30 3.58 10.28
CA LYS A 52 -0.69 2.95 9.10
C LYS A 52 0.78 2.64 9.37
N ALA A 53 1.29 1.60 8.74
CA ALA A 53 2.69 1.22 8.81
C ALA A 53 3.11 0.53 7.52
N LYS A 54 4.41 0.61 7.19
CA LYS A 54 5.04 -0.25 6.18
C LYS A 54 5.74 -1.40 6.89
N VAL A 55 5.41 -2.63 6.52
CA VAL A 55 6.15 -3.80 6.99
C VAL A 55 7.48 -3.88 6.23
N LEU A 56 8.57 -4.08 6.96
CA LEU A 56 9.92 -4.16 6.43
C LEU A 56 10.18 -5.55 5.85
N LEU A 57 10.84 -5.60 4.69
CA LEU A 57 11.14 -6.85 3.98
C LEU A 57 11.97 -7.89 4.77
N PRO A 58 12.90 -7.52 5.68
CA PRO A 58 13.65 -8.50 6.48
C PRO A 58 12.79 -9.44 7.34
N VAL A 59 11.50 -9.12 7.55
CA VAL A 59 10.57 -10.06 8.20
C VAL A 59 10.43 -11.38 7.43
N LEU A 60 10.64 -11.35 6.11
CA LEU A 60 10.56 -12.55 5.26
C LEU A 60 11.69 -13.53 5.58
N ASP A 61 12.87 -13.03 5.95
CA ASP A 61 14.01 -13.86 6.34
C ASP A 61 13.71 -14.62 7.65
N GLU A 62 12.98 -13.98 8.58
CA GLU A 62 12.54 -14.62 9.83
C GLU A 62 11.43 -15.66 9.61
N LEU A 63 10.69 -15.57 8.51
CA LEU A 63 9.63 -16.50 8.12
C LEU A 63 10.14 -17.65 7.24
N GLU A 64 11.41 -17.65 6.86
CA GLU A 64 12.00 -18.70 6.03
C GLU A 64 11.82 -20.08 6.70
N GLY A 65 11.31 -21.05 5.93
CA GLY A 65 10.99 -22.39 6.44
C GLY A 65 9.67 -22.51 7.19
N SER A 66 8.94 -21.41 7.42
CA SER A 66 7.55 -21.46 7.88
C SER A 66 6.63 -21.91 6.73
N GLY A 67 5.57 -22.64 7.05
CA GLY A 67 4.56 -23.01 6.05
C GLY A 67 3.71 -21.81 5.62
N ASP A 68 3.33 -21.78 4.34
CA ASP A 68 2.45 -20.75 3.81
C ASP A 68 1.05 -20.79 4.47
N GLY A 69 0.45 -19.60 4.62
CA GLY A 69 -0.95 -19.47 5.00
C GLY A 69 -1.91 -19.84 3.87
N TYR A 70 -3.20 -19.93 4.18
CA TYR A 70 -4.22 -20.13 3.16
C TYR A 70 -4.43 -18.85 2.35
N TYR A 71 -4.35 -18.97 1.02
CA TYR A 71 -4.60 -17.88 0.09
C TYR A 71 -5.99 -18.01 -0.55
N VAL A 72 -6.88 -17.07 -0.23
CA VAL A 72 -8.26 -17.04 -0.73
C VAL A 72 -8.43 -15.90 -1.73
N VAL A 73 -8.85 -16.22 -2.95
CA VAL A 73 -9.12 -15.23 -4.00
C VAL A 73 -10.62 -15.01 -4.11
N VAL A 74 -11.06 -13.76 -3.91
CA VAL A 74 -12.45 -13.35 -4.13
C VAL A 74 -12.59 -12.83 -5.57
N GLY A 75 -13.17 -13.67 -6.43
CA GLY A 75 -13.50 -13.31 -7.80
C GLY A 75 -14.85 -12.57 -7.91
N GLY A 76 -15.17 -12.12 -9.12
CA GLY A 76 -16.51 -11.63 -9.44
C GLY A 76 -16.81 -11.80 -10.92
N ILE A 77 -18.08 -11.63 -11.27
CA ILE A 77 -18.53 -11.66 -12.66
C ILE A 77 -18.05 -10.43 -13.45
N THR A 78 -18.29 -10.44 -14.75
CA THR A 78 -18.09 -9.28 -15.63
C THR A 78 -18.74 -8.04 -15.03
N PRO A 79 -18.03 -6.90 -14.92
CA PRO A 79 -18.58 -5.69 -14.32
C PRO A 79 -19.84 -5.22 -15.01
N THR A 80 -20.81 -4.82 -14.20
CA THR A 80 -22.10 -4.26 -14.57
C THR A 80 -22.27 -2.88 -13.91
N PRO A 81 -23.12 -1.99 -14.45
CA PRO A 81 -23.38 -0.68 -13.84
C PRO A 81 -23.96 -0.73 -12.42
N LEU A 82 -24.50 -1.88 -11.99
CA LEU A 82 -25.11 -2.04 -10.66
C LEU A 82 -24.07 -2.23 -9.55
N GLY A 83 -22.84 -2.60 -9.89
CA GLY A 83 -21.76 -2.87 -8.94
C GLY A 83 -21.91 -4.22 -8.23
N GLU A 84 -20.83 -5.00 -8.20
CA GLU A 84 -20.88 -6.38 -7.68
C GLU A 84 -20.43 -6.48 -6.21
N GLY A 85 -19.90 -5.40 -5.64
CA GLY A 85 -19.46 -5.39 -4.24
C GLY A 85 -18.25 -6.28 -3.94
N LYS A 86 -17.38 -6.58 -4.92
CA LYS A 86 -16.18 -7.43 -4.71
C LYS A 86 -15.34 -7.03 -3.50
N SER A 87 -14.98 -5.75 -3.37
CA SER A 87 -14.19 -5.26 -2.24
C SER A 87 -14.93 -5.41 -0.91
N THR A 88 -16.23 -5.07 -0.88
CA THR A 88 -17.10 -5.22 0.28
C THR A 88 -17.13 -6.68 0.75
N THR A 89 -17.32 -7.62 -0.18
CA THR A 89 -17.32 -9.06 0.10
C THR A 89 -15.96 -9.54 0.60
N THR A 90 -14.86 -9.01 0.03
CA THR A 90 -13.49 -9.38 0.43
C THR A 90 -13.21 -8.95 1.87
N VAL A 91 -13.54 -7.71 2.23
CA VAL A 91 -13.37 -7.20 3.60
C VAL A 91 -14.32 -7.92 4.56
N GLY A 92 -15.58 -8.12 4.18
CA GLY A 92 -16.56 -8.84 5.00
C GLY A 92 -16.18 -10.29 5.28
N LEU A 93 -15.64 -10.99 4.27
CA LEU A 93 -15.11 -12.34 4.44
C LEU A 93 -13.92 -12.35 5.41
N CYS A 94 -13.01 -11.38 5.27
CA CYS A 94 -11.88 -11.23 6.19
C CYS A 94 -12.33 -10.98 7.63
N GLN A 95 -13.33 -10.11 7.84
CA GLN A 95 -13.94 -9.83 9.15
C GLN A 95 -14.59 -11.10 9.74
N ALA A 96 -15.33 -11.86 8.94
CA ALA A 96 -16.00 -13.09 9.38
C ALA A 96 -14.98 -14.18 9.78
N LEU A 97 -13.95 -14.40 8.96
CA LEU A 97 -12.89 -15.35 9.24
C LEU A 97 -12.07 -14.93 10.46
N GLY A 98 -11.73 -13.65 10.61
CA GLY A 98 -11.02 -13.14 11.80
C GLY A 98 -11.82 -13.26 13.09
N CYS A 99 -13.15 -13.28 13.03
CA CYS A 99 -14.00 -13.57 14.19
C CYS A 99 -14.11 -15.06 14.51
N TYR A 100 -14.08 -15.92 13.49
CA TYR A 100 -14.38 -17.35 13.63
C TYR A 100 -13.12 -18.21 13.83
N LEU A 101 -12.03 -17.88 13.16
CA LEU A 101 -10.79 -18.65 13.20
C LEU A 101 -9.88 -18.17 14.33
N PRO A 102 -9.11 -19.08 14.97
CA PRO A 102 -8.08 -18.71 15.94
C PRO A 102 -6.81 -18.12 15.29
N SER A 103 -6.81 -17.92 13.96
CA SER A 103 -5.67 -17.46 13.17
C SER A 103 -5.87 -16.03 12.67
N SER A 104 -4.76 -15.31 12.53
CA SER A 104 -4.76 -13.98 11.91
C SER A 104 -5.27 -14.05 10.46
N THR A 105 -6.28 -13.25 10.14
CA THR A 105 -6.79 -13.11 8.77
C THR A 105 -6.45 -11.71 8.25
N ILE A 106 -5.84 -11.64 7.07
CA ILE A 106 -5.40 -10.39 6.44
C ILE A 106 -6.04 -10.32 5.04
N THR A 107 -6.50 -9.14 4.65
CA THR A 107 -6.99 -8.87 3.30
C THR A 107 -6.05 -7.92 2.56
N ARG A 108 -5.93 -8.11 1.24
CA ARG A 108 -5.28 -7.16 0.35
C ARG A 108 -6.35 -6.58 -0.57
N THR A 109 -6.51 -5.26 -0.55
CA THR A 109 -7.41 -4.53 -1.44
C THR A 109 -6.61 -3.78 -2.49
N ASP A 110 -7.14 -3.70 -3.71
CA ASP A 110 -6.46 -3.02 -4.82
C ASP A 110 -6.58 -1.49 -4.65
N PHE A 111 -5.45 -0.80 -4.58
CA PHE A 111 -5.39 0.66 -4.44
C PHE A 111 -5.71 1.44 -5.73
N TRP A 112 -5.69 0.74 -6.88
CA TRP A 112 -5.54 1.40 -8.18
C TRP A 112 -6.85 1.91 -8.79
N ASN A 113 -7.99 1.26 -8.52
CA ASN A 113 -9.22 1.52 -9.25
C ASN A 113 -10.35 2.05 -8.34
N LYS A 114 -10.54 3.38 -8.39
CA LYS A 114 -11.69 4.20 -7.92
C LYS A 114 -11.82 4.45 -6.40
N ARG A 115 -12.31 5.67 -6.07
CA ARG A 115 -12.86 6.01 -4.75
C ARG A 115 -13.89 4.93 -4.37
N GLY A 116 -13.70 4.26 -3.23
CA GLY A 116 -14.55 3.15 -2.78
C GLY A 116 -13.93 1.75 -2.90
N ALA A 117 -12.68 1.63 -3.36
CA ALA A 117 -11.97 0.34 -3.43
C ALA A 117 -11.69 -0.31 -2.05
N ALA A 118 -11.87 0.44 -0.97
CA ALA A 118 -11.72 -0.01 0.42
C ALA A 118 -12.90 -0.86 0.95
N GLY A 119 -13.95 -1.09 0.16
CA GLY A 119 -15.17 -1.78 0.60
C GLY A 119 -16.37 -0.83 0.71
N GLY A 120 -17.39 -1.21 1.48
CA GLY A 120 -18.63 -0.42 1.64
C GLY A 120 -19.46 -0.87 2.84
N GLY A 121 -20.36 0.00 3.31
CA GLY A 121 -21.15 -0.19 4.51
C GLY A 121 -20.27 -0.45 5.75
N TYR A 122 -20.53 -1.54 6.46
CA TYR A 122 -19.75 -1.93 7.66
C TYR A 122 -18.54 -2.82 7.36
N SER A 123 -18.28 -3.09 6.07
CA SER A 123 -17.16 -3.90 5.61
C SER A 123 -16.23 -3.03 4.76
N GLN A 124 -15.42 -2.25 5.46
CA GLN A 124 -14.51 -1.25 4.89
C GLN A 124 -13.12 -1.31 5.54
N VAL A 125 -12.10 -0.86 4.82
CA VAL A 125 -10.78 -0.52 5.36
C VAL A 125 -10.76 0.96 5.74
N ILE A 126 -10.29 1.27 6.95
CA ILE A 126 -10.15 2.63 7.49
C ILE A 126 -8.68 2.89 7.87
N PRO A 127 -8.20 4.15 7.87
CA PRO A 127 -8.91 5.41 7.59
C PRO A 127 -9.14 5.66 6.08
N MET A 128 -10.40 5.94 5.71
CA MET A 128 -10.85 5.97 4.30
C MET A 128 -10.36 7.22 3.53
N ASP A 129 -10.21 8.35 4.21
CA ASP A 129 -9.67 9.60 3.67
C ASP A 129 -8.20 9.44 3.26
N GLU A 130 -7.37 8.87 4.14
CA GLU A 130 -5.97 8.62 3.84
C GLU A 130 -5.79 7.55 2.76
N PHE A 131 -6.65 6.53 2.76
CA PHE A 131 -6.66 5.46 1.75
C PHE A 131 -6.91 6.00 0.34
N ASN A 132 -7.82 6.96 0.20
CA ASN A 132 -8.21 7.53 -1.10
C ASN A 132 -7.27 8.64 -1.62
N LEU A 133 -6.29 9.07 -0.81
CA LEU A 133 -5.38 10.16 -1.17
C LEU A 133 -3.95 9.63 -1.39
N HIS A 134 -3.03 9.97 -0.51
CA HIS A 134 -1.61 9.68 -0.70
C HIS A 134 -1.17 8.40 0.01
N LEU A 135 -1.99 7.88 0.93
CA LEU A 135 -1.68 6.73 1.77
C LEU A 135 -0.24 6.82 2.33
N THR A 136 0.69 6.03 1.77
CA THR A 136 2.10 5.92 2.15
C THR A 136 3.06 6.53 1.13
N GLY A 137 2.56 7.16 0.06
CA GLY A 137 3.36 7.80 -0.98
C GLY A 137 3.87 6.86 -2.08
N ASP A 138 3.35 5.63 -2.16
CA ASP A 138 3.86 4.61 -3.07
C ASP A 138 3.70 5.00 -4.55
N ILE A 139 2.54 5.57 -4.91
CA ILE A 139 2.31 6.06 -6.26
C ILE A 139 3.26 7.22 -6.58
N HIS A 140 3.53 8.10 -5.62
CA HIS A 140 4.48 9.21 -5.81
C HIS A 140 5.90 8.72 -6.07
N ALA A 141 6.34 7.68 -5.35
CA ALA A 141 7.65 7.06 -5.56
C ALA A 141 7.74 6.43 -6.96
N ILE A 142 6.69 5.72 -7.41
CA ILE A 142 6.61 5.16 -8.76
C ILE A 142 6.65 6.29 -9.81
N THR A 143 5.86 7.35 -9.63
CA THR A 143 5.86 8.51 -10.53
C THR A 143 7.22 9.18 -10.59
N ALA A 144 7.89 9.38 -9.45
CA ALA A 144 9.22 9.98 -9.40
C ALA A 144 10.26 9.14 -10.14
N ALA A 145 10.28 7.82 -9.91
CA ALA A 145 11.18 6.90 -10.60
C ALA A 145 10.93 6.88 -12.12
N ASN A 146 9.67 6.81 -12.54
CA ASN A 146 9.28 6.85 -13.94
C ASN A 146 9.71 8.15 -14.63
N ASN A 147 9.45 9.29 -13.99
CA ASN A 147 9.79 10.60 -14.55
C ASN A 147 11.30 10.83 -14.57
N LEU A 148 12.04 10.32 -13.58
CA LEU A 148 13.49 10.36 -13.58
C LEU A 148 14.07 9.59 -14.77
N LEU A 149 13.53 8.40 -15.08
CA LEU A 149 13.94 7.63 -16.24
C LEU A 149 13.66 8.38 -17.55
N ALA A 150 12.46 8.94 -17.71
CA ALA A 150 12.10 9.73 -18.88
C ALA A 150 13.04 10.94 -19.04
N ALA A 151 13.27 11.71 -17.97
CA ALA A 151 14.17 12.85 -17.99
C ALA A 151 15.62 12.46 -18.33
N ALA A 152 16.10 11.31 -17.85
CA ALA A 152 17.43 10.80 -18.18
C ALA A 152 17.57 10.46 -19.66
N ILE A 153 16.53 9.87 -20.27
CA ILE A 153 16.48 9.56 -21.71
C ILE A 153 16.50 10.86 -22.53
N ASP A 154 15.62 11.81 -22.22
CA ASP A 154 15.55 13.10 -22.92
C ASP A 154 16.87 13.87 -22.80
N THR A 155 17.46 13.88 -21.60
CA THR A 155 18.76 14.51 -21.35
C THR A 155 19.87 13.86 -22.19
N ARG A 156 19.86 12.53 -22.31
CA ARG A 156 20.84 11.80 -23.15
C ARG A 156 20.69 12.17 -24.62
N ILE A 157 19.47 12.12 -25.16
CA ILE A 157 19.18 12.48 -26.57
C ILE A 157 19.56 13.94 -26.84
N PHE A 158 19.24 14.85 -25.92
CA PHE A 158 19.59 16.26 -26.04
C PHE A 158 21.11 16.47 -26.10
N HIS A 159 21.87 15.82 -25.21
CA HIS A 159 23.33 15.97 -25.20
C HIS A 159 24.00 15.38 -26.45
N GLU A 160 23.55 14.24 -26.95
CA GLU A 160 24.09 13.65 -28.19
C GLU A 160 23.75 14.44 -29.45
N SER A 161 22.57 15.07 -29.49
CA SER A 161 22.14 15.86 -30.66
C SER A 161 22.71 17.28 -30.69
N THR A 162 23.04 17.88 -29.54
CA THR A 162 23.44 19.30 -29.46
C THR A 162 24.92 19.52 -29.19
N GLN A 163 25.67 18.49 -28.76
CA GLN A 163 27.08 18.65 -28.38
C GLN A 163 27.99 17.82 -29.28
N SER A 164 29.15 18.40 -29.61
CA SER A 164 30.19 17.63 -30.28
C SER A 164 30.87 16.66 -29.31
N ASP A 165 31.39 15.56 -29.84
CA ASP A 165 32.19 14.58 -29.07
C ASP A 165 33.31 15.25 -28.27
N LYS A 166 33.93 16.29 -28.83
CA LYS A 166 34.98 17.06 -28.15
C LYS A 166 34.45 17.79 -26.91
N ALA A 167 33.23 18.35 -26.97
CA ALA A 167 32.60 19.03 -25.85
C ALA A 167 32.15 18.03 -24.77
N LEU A 168 31.61 16.87 -25.17
CA LEU A 168 31.25 15.78 -24.26
C LEU A 168 32.49 15.22 -23.54
N LEU A 169 33.55 14.93 -24.29
CA LEU A 169 34.81 14.41 -23.76
C LEU A 169 35.48 15.40 -22.80
N ASN A 170 35.40 16.71 -23.06
CA ASN A 170 35.89 17.73 -22.15
C ASN A 170 35.12 17.81 -20.82
N ARG A 171 33.83 17.42 -20.78
CA ARG A 171 33.06 17.38 -19.54
C ARG A 171 33.26 16.08 -18.77
N LEU A 172 33.33 14.95 -19.47
CA LEU A 172 33.55 13.63 -18.85
C LEU A 172 34.99 13.47 -18.35
N CYS A 173 35.96 13.93 -19.14
CA CYS A 173 37.39 13.85 -18.85
C CYS A 173 38.04 15.23 -19.07
N PRO A 174 37.82 16.19 -18.15
CA PRO A 174 38.40 17.52 -18.29
C PRO A 174 39.93 17.44 -18.32
N PRO A 175 40.60 18.12 -19.25
CA PRO A 175 42.05 18.19 -19.27
C PRO A 175 42.56 18.83 -17.98
N ASN A 176 43.70 18.36 -17.49
CA ASN A 176 44.40 18.98 -16.38
C ASN A 176 44.92 20.39 -16.78
N LYS A 177 45.50 21.13 -15.82
CA LYS A 177 46.02 22.49 -16.06
C LYS A 177 47.10 22.56 -17.16
N GLU A 178 47.72 21.44 -17.51
CA GLU A 178 48.75 21.30 -18.54
C GLU A 178 48.19 20.83 -19.89
N GLY A 179 46.86 20.68 -20.00
CA GLY A 179 46.19 20.22 -21.22
C GLY A 179 46.23 18.70 -21.43
N LYS A 180 46.81 17.93 -20.51
CA LYS A 180 46.85 16.46 -20.58
C LYS A 180 45.59 15.83 -19.98
N ARG A 181 45.14 14.77 -20.64
CA ARG A 181 44.11 13.85 -20.13
C ARG A 181 44.84 12.58 -19.66
N LEU A 182 44.35 11.96 -18.58
CA LEU A 182 44.79 10.62 -18.17
C LEU A 182 44.39 9.60 -19.24
#